data_AF-A0A520GDY0-F1
#
_entry.id   AF-A0A520GDY0-F1
#
_cell.length_a   1.000
_cell.length_b   1.000
_cell.length_c   1.000
_cell.angle_alpha   90.00
_cell.angle_beta   90.00
_cell.angle_gamma   90.00
#
_symmetry.space_group_name_H-M   'P 1'
#
loop_
_entity.id
_entity.type
_entity.pdbx_description
1 polymer ?
#
loop_
_entity_poly.entity_id
_entity_poly.type
_entity_poly.pdbx_seq_one_letter_code
_entity_poly.pdbx_strand_id
1 'polypeptide(L)' 'MFGQEFDLVMHALNWHEDRATFHDATGRLPSVPAVWTDLISEDPFNAMAAGRAAFRVRELLDLAQMIRRLKS' A
#
# COMPACT_ATOMS: atom_id res chain seq x y z
N MET A 1 6.04 5.49 -12.59
CA MET A 1 5.39 4.40 -11.83
C MET A 1 4.00 4.82 -11.35
N PHE A 2 3.21 5.53 -12.16
CA PHE A 2 1.81 5.81 -11.83
C PHE A 2 0.99 5.54 -13.10
N GLY A 3 -0.10 4.78 -12.96
CA GLY A 3 -0.99 4.40 -14.06
C GLY A 3 -0.55 3.20 -14.90
N GLN A 4 0.20 2.25 -14.32
CA GLN A 4 0.50 0.99 -15.00
C GLN A 4 -0.58 -0.04 -14.66
N GLU A 5 -1.16 -0.66 -15.68
CA GLU A 5 -2.15 -1.74 -15.55
C GLU A 5 -1.44 -3.09 -15.63
N PHE A 6 -1.91 -4.05 -14.84
CA PHE A 6 -1.37 -5.41 -14.80
C PHE A 6 -2.51 -6.43 -14.75
N ASP A 7 -2.28 -7.59 -15.38
CA ASP A 7 -3.25 -8.68 -15.33
C ASP A 7 -3.24 -9.34 -13.95
N LEU A 8 -4.35 -9.18 -13.22
CA LEU A 8 -4.55 -9.77 -11.91
C LEU A 8 -4.62 -11.30 -12.02
N VAL A 9 -3.78 -11.98 -11.26
CA VAL A 9 -3.78 -13.44 -11.14
C VAL A 9 -4.56 -13.87 -9.90
N MET A 10 -4.38 -13.17 -8.78
CA MET A 10 -5.03 -13.51 -7.53
C MET A 10 -5.13 -12.31 -6.60
N HIS A 11 -6.27 -12.17 -5.92
CA HIS A 11 -6.47 -11.29 -4.78
C HIS A 11 -6.88 -12.14 -3.57
N ALA A 12 -6.03 -12.20 -2.55
CA ALA A 12 -6.25 -13.07 -1.39
C ALA A 12 -5.52 -12.57 -0.13
N LEU A 13 -6.10 -12.90 1.02
CA LEU A 13 -5.44 -12.79 2.32
C LEU A 13 -4.31 -13.81 2.42
N ASN A 14 -3.08 -13.31 2.48
CA ASN A 14 -1.87 -14.11 2.62
C ASN A 14 -1.08 -13.59 3.83
N TRP A 15 -0.76 -14.47 4.78
CA TRP A 15 0.03 -14.11 5.98
C TRP A 15 -0.53 -12.91 6.78
N HIS A 16 -1.86 -12.80 6.89
CA HIS A 16 -2.59 -11.68 7.50
C HIS A 16 -2.52 -10.34 6.73
N GLU A 17 -2.06 -10.33 5.50
CA GLU A 17 -2.09 -9.15 4.64
C GLU A 17 -2.97 -9.43 3.41
N ASP A 18 -3.81 -8.46 3.05
CA ASP A 18 -4.59 -8.52 1.83
C ASP A 18 -3.70 -8.16 0.64
N ARG A 19 -3.54 -9.10 -0.31
CA ARG A 19 -2.50 -9.00 -1.35
C ARG A 19 -3.03 -9.29 -2.74
N ALA A 20 -2.44 -8.60 -3.71
CA ALA A 20 -2.68 -8.75 -5.13
C ALA A 20 -1.43 -9.33 -5.82
N THR A 21 -1.62 -10.40 -6.57
CA THR A 21 -0.58 -11.06 -7.39
C THR A 21 -0.92 -10.85 -8.86
N PHE A 22 0.04 -10.43 -9.67
CA PHE A 22 -0.18 -10.06 -11.08
C PHE A 22 0.98 -10.50 -11.97
N HIS A 23 0.77 -10.52 -13.29
CA HIS A 23 1.85 -10.75 -14.26
C HIS A 23 2.66 -9.47 -14.51
N ASP A 24 3.99 -9.54 -14.38
CA ASP A 24 4.87 -8.44 -14.82
C ASP A 24 5.36 -8.62 -16.26
N ALA A 25 5.94 -7.56 -16.82
CA ALA A 25 6.46 -7.55 -18.20
C ALA A 25 7.62 -8.55 -18.46
N THR A 26 8.19 -9.13 -17.39
CA THR A 26 9.25 -10.13 -17.45
C THR A 26 8.73 -11.55 -17.25
N GLY A 27 7.41 -11.72 -17.11
CA GLY A 27 6.75 -13.01 -16.87
C GLY A 27 6.84 -13.50 -15.43
N ARG A 28 7.25 -12.65 -14.47
CA ARG A 28 7.23 -12.99 -13.04
C ARG A 28 5.83 -12.73 -12.47
N LEU A 29 5.64 -13.27 -11.26
CA LEU A 29 4.41 -13.14 -10.47
C LEU A 29 4.69 -12.41 -9.14
N PRO A 30 5.01 -11.11 -9.17
CA PRO A 30 5.11 -10.32 -7.95
C PRO A 30 3.75 -10.29 -7.23
N SER A 31 3.83 -10.13 -5.91
CA SER A 31 2.68 -9.90 -5.04
C SER A 31 2.92 -8.60 -4.28
N VAL A 32 1.91 -7.74 -4.17
CA VAL A 32 1.94 -6.48 -3.43
C VAL A 32 0.72 -6.38 -2.51
N PRO A 33 0.75 -5.56 -1.44
CA PRO A 33 -0.44 -5.23 -0.68
C PRO A 33 -1.53 -4.66 -1.59
N ALA A 34 -2.76 -5.15 -1.46
CA ALA A 34 -3.89 -4.71 -2.29
C ALA A 34 -4.17 -3.21 -2.11
N VAL A 35 -3.90 -2.67 -0.92
CA VAL A 35 -4.00 -1.24 -0.58
C VAL A 35 -3.04 -0.33 -1.36
N TRP A 36 -2.07 -0.89 -2.10
CA TRP A 36 -1.21 -0.14 -3.01
C TRP A 36 -1.73 -0.09 -4.45
N THR A 37 -2.86 -0.73 -4.70
CA THR A 37 -3.51 -0.84 -6.01
C THR A 37 -4.91 -0.24 -5.95
N ASP A 38 -5.57 -0.16 -7.10
CA ASP A 38 -6.97 0.26 -7.24
C ASP A 38 -7.99 -0.86 -6.94
N LEU A 39 -7.52 -2.07 -6.58
CA LEU A 39 -8.40 -3.17 -6.14
C LEU A 39 -9.14 -2.86 -4.84
N ILE A 40 -8.58 -1.97 -4.03
CA ILE A 40 -9.19 -1.49 -2.79
C ILE A 40 -9.55 -0.03 -2.98
N SER A 41 -10.81 0.30 -2.66
CA SER A 41 -11.27 1.69 -2.67
C SER A 41 -10.34 2.58 -1.86
N GLU A 42 -10.02 3.75 -2.42
CA GLU A 42 -9.17 4.71 -1.74
C GLU A 42 -9.74 5.09 -0.37
N ASP A 43 -8.89 5.10 0.64
CA ASP A 43 -9.28 5.51 1.98
C ASP A 43 -9.76 6.98 1.99
N PRO A 44 -10.86 7.33 2.69
CA PRO A 44 -11.43 8.68 2.65
C PRO A 44 -10.46 9.79 3.06
N PHE A 45 -9.53 9.52 3.98
CA PHE A 45 -8.51 10.50 4.35
C PHE A 45 -7.56 10.76 3.18
N ASN A 46 -7.12 9.72 2.48
CA ASN A 46 -6.23 9.85 1.32
C ASN A 46 -6.92 10.63 0.19
N ALA A 47 -8.18 10.30 -0.10
CA ALA A 47 -9.00 11.01 -1.07
C ALA A 47 -9.14 12.50 -0.74
N MET A 48 -9.39 12.85 0.54
CA MET A 48 -9.47 14.25 0.99
C MET A 48 -8.11 14.96 0.97
N ALA A 49 -7.04 14.24 1.33
CA ALA A 49 -5.69 14.78 1.36
C ALA A 49 -5.22 15.13 -0.05
N ALA A 50 -5.61 14.35 -1.07
CA ALA A 50 -5.24 14.55 -2.46
C ALA A 50 -3.73 14.78 -2.63
N GLY A 51 -2.93 13.91 -1.98
CA GLY A 51 -1.46 13.99 -1.99
C GLY A 51 -0.83 15.08 -1.11
N ARG A 52 -1.62 15.90 -0.41
CA ARG A 52 -1.11 16.98 0.47
C ARG A 52 -0.69 16.49 1.86
N ALA A 53 -1.07 15.27 2.23
CA ALA A 53 -0.71 14.66 3.51
C ALA A 53 -0.38 13.19 3.30
N ALA A 54 0.85 12.80 3.65
CA ALA A 54 1.29 11.40 3.59
C ALA A 54 0.90 10.58 4.84
N PHE A 55 0.56 11.25 5.94
CA PHE A 55 0.20 10.62 7.21
C PHE A 55 -0.96 11.36 7.87
N ARG A 56 -1.83 10.61 8.55
CA ARG A 56 -2.73 11.13 9.58
C ARG A 56 -1.89 11.55 10.79
N VAL A 57 -2.44 12.45 11.62
CA VAL A 57 -1.79 12.89 12.87
C VAL A 57 -1.38 11.70 13.73
N ARG A 58 -2.24 10.69 13.85
CA ARG A 58 -1.95 9.49 14.63
C ARG A 58 -0.76 8.72 14.09
N GLU A 59 -0.73 8.47 12.78
CA GLU A 59 0.36 7.75 12.11
C GLU A 59 1.69 8.50 12.23
N LEU A 60 1.67 9.83 12.16
CA LEU A 60 2.85 10.65 12.36
C LEU A 60 3.41 10.52 13.80
N LEU A 61 2.53 10.48 14.80
CA LEU A 61 2.92 10.25 16.20
C LEU A 61 3.49 8.84 16.40
N ASP A 62 2.87 7.83 15.80
CA ASP A 62 3.33 6.44 15.86
C ASP A 62 4.71 6.31 15.18
N LEU A 63 4.91 6.94 14.02
CA LEU A 63 6.19 7.00 13.32
C LEU A 63 7.27 7.69 14.17
N ALA A 64 6.95 8.84 14.78
CA ALA A 64 7.88 9.55 15.65
C ALA A 64 8.29 8.70 16.86
N GLN A 65 7.36 7.96 17.45
CA GLN A 65 7.65 7.04 18.53
C GLN A 65 8.55 5.89 18.08
N MET A 66 8.31 5.33 16.89
CA MET A 66 9.14 4.26 16.32
C MET A 66 10.57 4.73 16.07
N ILE A 67 10.76 5.89 15.45
CA ILE A 67 12.08 6.49 15.22
C ILE A 67 12.82 6.70 16.54
N ARG A 68 12.11 7.16 17.59
CA ARG A 68 12.72 7.36 18.91
C ARG A 68 13.22 6.05 19.52
N ARG A 69 12.50 4.93 19.33
CA ARG A 69 12.92 3.60 19.80
C ARG A 69 14.15 3.07 19.06
N LEU A 70 14.23 3.31 17.75
CA LEU A 70 15.35 2.86 16.92
C LEU A 70 16.66 3.63 17.15
N LYS A 71 16.58 4.83 17.74
CA LYS A 71 17.74 5.66 18.08
C LYS A 71 18.29 5.42 19.49
N SER A 72 17.62 4.58 20.29
CA SER A 72 18.06 4.19 21.62
C SER A 72 18.92 2.93 21.57
#